data_AF-A0A9X4BWB1-F1
#
_entry.id   AF-A0A9X4BWB1-F1
#
_cell.length_a   1.000
_cell.length_b   1.000
_cell.length_c   1.000
_cell.angle_alpha   90.00
_cell.angle_beta   90.00
_cell.angle_gamma   90.00
#
_symmetry.space_group_name_H-M   'P 1'
#
loop_
_entity.id
_entity.type
_entity.pdbx_description
1 polymer ?
#
loop_
_entity_poly.entity_id
_entity_poly.type
_entity_poly.pdbx_seq_one_letter_code
_entity_poly.pdbx_strand_id
1 'polypeptide(L)'
;MATPLYPRLEKSIFDAIRAIHIAQVEPWVSFAQGLSVKRFDGRTIGYSGIAYEGSPEQVFWSRYIEPFLEDLTLRQFTDTVKLALEREVDARAALKETHDLLLSACRKTYRRMADIDQQLRGGGFPQSVPAKDWKKHYSITQAFIDKHHQAELAMLKEPNRMERWYGRNKGLAWALGILGTAGVGGLIKLLVGS
;
A
#
# COMPACT_ATOMS: atom_id res chain seq x y z
N MET A 1 14.13 17.43 -1.27
CA MET A 1 15.23 16.56 -0.82
C MET A 1 14.64 15.20 -0.50
N ALA A 2 15.36 14.12 -0.82
CA ALA A 2 14.94 12.78 -0.47
C ALA A 2 15.29 12.49 1.01
N THR A 3 14.43 11.77 1.71
CA THR A 3 14.68 11.30 3.07
C THR A 3 15.70 10.15 3.04
N PRO A 4 16.40 9.90 4.16
CA PRO A 4 17.26 8.71 4.28
C PRO A 4 16.52 7.38 4.08
N LEU A 5 15.18 7.36 4.17
CA LEU A 5 14.38 6.16 3.94
C LEU A 5 14.12 5.88 2.46
N TYR A 6 14.26 6.87 1.57
CA TYR A 6 13.89 6.75 0.16
C TYR A 6 14.40 5.47 -0.52
N PRO A 7 15.69 5.08 -0.44
CA PRO A 7 16.17 3.89 -1.14
C PRO A 7 15.47 2.60 -0.69
N ARG A 8 15.10 2.52 0.59
CA ARG A 8 14.38 1.38 1.15
C ARG A 8 12.92 1.39 0.71
N LEU A 9 12.27 2.55 0.71
CA LEU A 9 10.88 2.71 0.26
C LEU A 9 10.76 2.34 -1.23
N GLU A 10 11.67 2.85 -2.06
CA GLU A 10 11.73 2.56 -3.49
C GLU A 10 11.89 1.06 -3.75
N LYS A 11 12.86 0.41 -3.09
CA LYS A 11 13.07 -1.04 -3.23
C LYS A 11 11.83 -1.84 -2.82
N SER A 12 11.24 -1.53 -1.66
CA SER A 12 10.05 -2.22 -1.14
C SER A 12 8.88 -2.15 -2.14
N ILE A 13 8.59 -0.95 -2.64
CA ILE A 13 7.48 -0.72 -3.58
C ILE A 13 7.74 -1.40 -4.92
N PHE A 14 8.96 -1.27 -5.45
CA PHE A 14 9.29 -1.84 -6.76
C PHE A 14 9.31 -3.37 -6.73
N ASP A 15 9.81 -3.99 -5.66
CA ASP A 15 9.78 -5.44 -5.52
C ASP A 15 8.34 -5.95 -5.37
N ALA A 16 7.49 -5.26 -4.60
CA ALA A 16 6.08 -5.61 -4.46
C ALA A 16 5.30 -5.47 -5.78
N ILE A 17 5.51 -4.38 -6.52
CA ILE A 17 4.89 -4.19 -7.84
C ILE A 17 5.39 -5.22 -8.85
N ARG A 18 6.69 -5.56 -8.82
CA ARG A 18 7.24 -6.61 -9.67
C ARG A 18 6.57 -7.96 -9.38
N ALA A 19 6.38 -8.30 -8.10
CA ALA A 19 5.67 -9.52 -7.73
C ALA A 19 4.23 -9.53 -8.25
N ILE A 20 3.52 -8.40 -8.15
CA ILE A 20 2.18 -8.23 -8.74
C ILE A 20 2.23 -8.42 -10.26
N HIS A 21 3.20 -7.84 -10.96
CA HIS A 21 3.33 -7.97 -12.41
C HIS A 21 3.53 -9.43 -12.82
N ILE A 22 4.49 -10.11 -12.20
CA ILE A 22 4.80 -11.52 -12.50
C ILE A 22 3.59 -12.41 -12.24
N ALA A 23 2.86 -12.18 -11.16
CA ALA A 23 1.74 -13.04 -10.76
C ALA A 23 0.43 -12.73 -11.49
N GLN A 24 0.18 -11.47 -11.84
CA GLN A 24 -1.16 -11.00 -12.26
C GLN A 24 -1.19 -10.37 -13.65
N VAL A 25 -0.11 -9.75 -14.12
CA VAL A 25 -0.10 -9.01 -15.39
C VAL A 25 0.56 -9.83 -16.50
N GLU A 26 1.79 -10.29 -16.28
CA GLU A 26 2.57 -11.04 -17.26
C GLU A 26 1.93 -12.36 -17.73
N PRO A 27 1.20 -13.13 -16.90
CA PRO A 27 0.56 -14.36 -17.37
C PRO A 27 -0.41 -14.16 -18.54
N TRP A 28 -1.00 -12.96 -18.67
CA TRP A 28 -1.90 -12.64 -19.77
C TRP A 28 -1.20 -12.60 -21.14
N VAL A 29 0.12 -12.43 -21.19
CA VAL A 29 0.88 -12.54 -22.45
C VAL A 29 0.73 -13.94 -23.05
N SER A 30 0.62 -14.97 -22.21
CA SER A 30 0.47 -16.37 -22.63
C SER A 30 -0.99 -16.81 -22.82
N PHE A 31 -1.92 -15.86 -22.95
CA PHE A 31 -3.36 -16.16 -23.07
C PHE A 31 -3.67 -17.19 -24.18
N ALA A 32 -2.99 -17.09 -25.32
CA ALA A 32 -3.18 -18.00 -26.45
C ALA A 32 -2.79 -19.46 -26.15
N GLN A 33 -1.85 -19.69 -25.22
CA GLN A 33 -1.44 -21.02 -24.77
C GLN A 33 -2.28 -21.54 -23.59
N GLY A 34 -3.20 -20.72 -23.09
CA GLY A 34 -3.98 -20.97 -21.89
C GLY A 34 -3.53 -20.08 -20.73
N LEU A 35 -4.51 -19.44 -20.08
CA LEU A 35 -4.31 -18.59 -18.91
C LEU A 35 -4.87 -19.28 -17.67
N SER A 36 -4.14 -19.23 -16.56
CA SER A 36 -4.67 -19.55 -15.24
C SER A 36 -4.08 -18.58 -14.21
N VAL A 37 -4.91 -17.69 -13.67
CA VAL A 37 -4.50 -16.67 -12.69
C VAL A 37 -5.44 -16.64 -11.49
N LYS A 38 -4.88 -16.45 -10.30
CA LYS A 38 -5.65 -16.34 -9.06
C LYS A 38 -5.97 -14.87 -8.80
N ARG A 39 -7.26 -14.54 -8.74
CA ARG A 39 -7.79 -13.22 -8.39
C ARG A 39 -7.50 -12.88 -6.93
N PHE A 40 -7.69 -11.61 -6.60
CA PHE A 40 -7.57 -11.10 -5.24
C PHE A 40 -8.53 -11.79 -4.25
N ASP A 41 -9.75 -12.13 -4.67
CA ASP A 41 -10.74 -12.86 -3.86
C ASP A 41 -10.42 -14.36 -3.68
N GLY A 42 -9.30 -14.81 -4.25
CA GLY A 42 -8.83 -16.18 -4.19
C GLY A 42 -9.41 -17.11 -5.25
N ARG A 43 -10.37 -16.65 -6.08
CA ARG A 43 -10.91 -17.44 -7.19
C ARG A 43 -9.91 -17.51 -8.34
N THR A 44 -9.91 -18.62 -9.08
CA THR A 44 -9.07 -18.77 -10.26
C THR A 44 -9.86 -18.40 -11.52
N ILE A 45 -9.28 -17.55 -12.37
CA ILE A 45 -9.73 -17.33 -13.74
C ILE A 45 -8.90 -18.24 -14.64
N GLY A 46 -9.59 -19.05 -15.44
CA GLY A 46 -8.97 -19.91 -16.45
C GLY A 46 -9.57 -19.65 -17.83
N TYR A 47 -8.71 -19.49 -18.83
CA TYR A 47 -9.11 -19.42 -20.24
C TYR A 47 -8.26 -20.37 -21.07
N SER A 48 -8.88 -21.10 -21.99
CA SER A 48 -8.18 -22.00 -22.93
C SER A 48 -9.03 -22.19 -24.18
N GLY A 49 -8.39 -22.28 -25.35
CA GLY A 49 -9.06 -22.55 -26.63
C GLY A 49 -10.01 -21.45 -27.12
N ILE A 50 -9.94 -20.24 -26.54
CA ILE A 50 -10.77 -19.09 -26.94
C ILE A 50 -9.89 -17.89 -27.33
N ALA A 51 -10.43 -17.00 -28.16
CA ALA A 51 -9.79 -15.73 -28.51
C ALA A 51 -9.93 -14.70 -27.37
N TYR A 52 -9.00 -13.74 -27.32
CA TYR A 52 -9.08 -12.60 -26.41
C TYR A 52 -10.07 -11.56 -26.98
N GLU A 53 -11.36 -11.82 -26.82
CA GLU A 53 -12.44 -10.94 -27.28
C GLU A 53 -13.67 -11.08 -26.39
N GLY A 54 -14.35 -9.96 -26.09
CA GLY A 54 -15.55 -9.96 -25.26
C GLY A 54 -15.24 -10.18 -23.78
N SER A 55 -15.64 -11.33 -23.22
CA SER A 55 -15.52 -11.61 -21.78
C SER A 55 -14.09 -11.55 -21.22
N PRO A 56 -13.06 -12.13 -21.87
CA PRO A 56 -11.68 -12.06 -21.35
C PRO A 56 -11.15 -10.63 -21.27
N GLU A 57 -11.40 -9.81 -22.29
CA GLU A 57 -11.02 -8.40 -22.30
C GLU A 57 -11.74 -7.63 -21.18
N GLN A 58 -13.05 -7.85 -21.02
CA GLN A 58 -13.82 -7.22 -19.96
C GLN A 58 -13.28 -7.59 -18.58
N VAL A 59 -12.96 -8.86 -18.35
CA VAL A 59 -12.39 -9.32 -17.07
C VAL A 59 -11.03 -8.69 -16.81
N PHE A 60 -10.18 -8.56 -17.82
CA PHE A 60 -8.85 -7.96 -17.67
C PHE A 60 -8.90 -6.48 -17.21
N TRP A 61 -9.89 -5.73 -17.70
CA TRP A 61 -10.06 -4.30 -17.37
C TRP A 61 -11.08 -4.02 -16.24
N SER A 62 -11.90 -4.99 -15.85
CA SER A 62 -12.97 -4.80 -14.87
C SER A 62 -12.52 -5.13 -13.44
N ARG A 63 -11.85 -4.15 -12.81
CA ARG A 63 -11.42 -4.19 -11.41
C ARG A 63 -10.58 -5.43 -11.06
N TYR A 64 -9.72 -5.85 -11.99
CA TYR A 64 -8.89 -7.04 -11.83
C TYR A 64 -7.60 -6.73 -11.06
N ILE A 65 -6.87 -5.69 -11.47
CA ILE A 65 -5.58 -5.34 -10.86
C ILE A 65 -5.75 -4.41 -9.65
N GLU A 66 -6.82 -3.61 -9.67
CA GLU A 66 -7.12 -2.56 -8.70
C GLU A 66 -7.03 -3.07 -7.26
N PRO A 67 -7.65 -4.21 -6.87
CA PRO A 67 -7.59 -4.67 -5.48
C PRO A 67 -6.17 -4.96 -4.98
N PHE A 68 -5.27 -5.45 -5.85
CA PHE A 68 -3.87 -5.70 -5.50
C PHE A 68 -3.09 -4.39 -5.28
N LEU A 69 -3.36 -3.38 -6.10
CA LEU A 69 -2.74 -2.06 -5.98
C LEU A 69 -3.29 -1.28 -4.78
N GLU A 70 -4.59 -1.40 -4.50
CA GLU A 70 -5.25 -0.83 -3.31
C GLU A 70 -4.64 -1.42 -2.03
N ASP A 71 -4.54 -2.76 -1.93
CA ASP A 71 -3.93 -3.44 -0.79
C ASP A 71 -2.45 -3.03 -0.59
N LEU A 72 -1.67 -3.01 -1.67
CA LEU A 72 -0.28 -2.56 -1.61
C LEU A 72 -0.17 -1.12 -1.10
N THR A 73 -1.04 -0.23 -1.57
CA THR A 73 -1.07 1.18 -1.17
C THR A 73 -1.28 1.31 0.35
N LEU A 74 -2.28 0.61 0.89
CA LEU A 74 -2.60 0.64 2.32
C LEU A 74 -1.44 0.10 3.17
N ARG A 75 -0.87 -1.04 2.78
CA ARG A 75 0.28 -1.63 3.47
C ARG A 75 1.48 -0.70 3.45
N GLN A 76 1.81 -0.15 2.29
CA GLN A 76 3.01 0.66 2.16
C GLN A 76 2.91 1.96 2.94
N PHE A 77 1.75 2.63 2.97
CA PHE A 77 1.57 3.80 3.82
C PHE A 77 1.73 3.47 5.30
N THR A 78 1.11 2.38 5.76
CA THR A 78 1.24 1.89 7.14
C THR A 78 2.70 1.62 7.51
N ASP A 79 3.42 0.89 6.64
CA ASP A 79 4.82 0.53 6.85
C ASP A 79 5.73 1.77 6.83
N THR A 80 5.45 2.74 5.95
CA THR A 80 6.21 3.99 5.87
C THR A 80 6.07 4.80 7.15
N VAL A 81 4.85 4.99 7.67
CA VAL A 81 4.64 5.74 8.93
C VAL A 81 5.37 5.05 10.07
N LYS A 82 5.20 3.74 10.21
CA LYS A 82 5.86 2.94 11.24
C LYS A 82 7.39 3.10 11.16
N LEU A 83 7.96 2.92 9.97
CA LEU A 83 9.40 3.02 9.75
C LEU A 83 9.94 4.43 10.01
N ALA A 84 9.20 5.46 9.61
CA ALA A 84 9.59 6.84 9.84
C ALA A 84 9.64 7.18 11.34
N LEU A 85 8.63 6.74 12.10
CA LEU A 85 8.60 6.91 13.55
C LEU A 85 9.71 6.12 14.25
N GLU A 86 9.93 4.86 13.87
CA GLU A 86 11.00 4.01 14.44
C GLU A 86 12.41 4.56 14.19
N ARG A 87 12.59 5.32 13.11
CA ARG A 87 13.90 5.85 12.69
C ARG A 87 14.05 7.35 12.90
N GLU A 88 13.06 7.98 13.56
CA GLU A 88 13.03 9.42 13.83
C GLU A 88 13.23 10.27 12.55
N VAL A 89 12.68 9.80 11.43
CA VAL A 89 12.69 10.51 10.14
C VAL A 89 11.36 11.23 9.98
N ASP A 90 11.36 12.38 9.29
CA ASP A 90 10.14 13.11 8.96
C ASP A 90 9.14 12.23 8.19
N ALA A 91 8.10 11.78 8.91
CA ALA A 91 7.05 10.92 8.39
C ALA A 91 6.25 11.58 7.27
N ARG A 92 6.09 12.91 7.28
CA ARG A 92 5.39 13.62 6.21
C ARG A 92 6.20 13.57 4.92
N ALA A 93 7.52 13.79 5.00
CA ALA A 93 8.40 13.67 3.85
C ALA A 93 8.44 12.24 3.31
N ALA A 94 8.56 11.24 4.18
CA ALA A 94 8.58 9.82 3.80
C ALA A 94 7.24 9.36 3.17
N LEU A 95 6.10 9.84 3.67
CA LEU A 95 4.79 9.60 3.08
C LEU A 95 4.67 10.19 1.69
N LYS A 96 5.21 11.40 1.46
CA LYS A 96 5.22 12.02 0.12
C LYS A 96 6.02 11.18 -0.87
N GLU A 97 7.17 10.67 -0.45
CA GLU A 97 7.99 9.80 -1.30
C GLU A 97 7.27 8.49 -1.64
N THR A 98 6.64 7.88 -0.64
CA THR A 98 5.83 6.66 -0.81
C THR A 98 4.70 6.91 -1.82
N HIS A 99 4.00 8.03 -1.68
CA HIS A 99 2.96 8.46 -2.60
C HIS A 99 3.48 8.58 -4.03
N ASP A 100 4.56 9.33 -4.25
CA ASP A 100 5.12 9.58 -5.58
C ASP A 100 5.61 8.27 -6.24
N LEU A 101 6.21 7.37 -5.45
CA LEU A 101 6.64 6.04 -5.88
C LEU A 101 5.46 5.15 -6.27
N LEU A 102 4.40 5.11 -5.46
CA LEU A 102 3.18 4.35 -5.74
C LEU A 102 2.50 4.84 -7.02
N LEU A 103 2.33 6.15 -7.20
CA LEU A 103 1.77 6.74 -8.42
C LEU A 103 2.60 6.34 -9.66
N SER A 104 3.93 6.46 -9.55
CA SER A 104 4.84 6.09 -10.65
C SER A 104 4.72 4.61 -11.01
N ALA A 105 4.67 3.72 -10.01
CA ALA A 105 4.60 2.28 -10.22
C ALA A 105 3.24 1.81 -10.74
N CYS A 106 2.14 2.36 -10.21
CA CYS A 106 0.79 2.07 -10.70
C CYS A 106 0.61 2.54 -12.15
N ARG A 107 1.11 3.73 -12.50
CA ARG A 107 1.12 4.22 -13.88
C ARG A 107 1.85 3.28 -14.84
N LYS A 108 3.01 2.74 -14.43
CA LYS A 108 3.74 1.74 -15.23
C LYS A 108 2.95 0.44 -15.39
N THR A 109 2.25 0.02 -14.34
CA THR A 109 1.37 -1.16 -14.35
C THR A 109 0.27 -1.03 -15.40
N TYR A 110 -0.47 0.08 -15.39
CA TYR A 110 -1.55 0.30 -16.35
C TYR A 110 -1.07 0.46 -17.80
N ARG A 111 0.11 1.07 -18.01
CA ARG A 111 0.74 1.08 -19.34
C ARG A 111 1.06 -0.34 -19.81
N ARG A 112 1.69 -1.16 -18.95
CA ARG A 112 2.01 -2.55 -19.28
C ARG A 112 0.75 -3.36 -19.61
N MET A 113 -0.34 -3.15 -18.87
CA MET A 113 -1.63 -3.78 -19.18
C MET A 113 -2.16 -3.33 -20.55
N ALA A 114 -2.07 -2.05 -20.89
CA ALA A 114 -2.48 -1.55 -22.21
C ALA A 114 -1.64 -2.16 -23.33
N ASP A 115 -0.33 -2.33 -23.13
CA ASP A 115 0.57 -2.96 -24.11
C ASP A 115 0.18 -4.43 -24.34
N ILE A 116 -0.09 -5.18 -23.27
CA ILE A 116 -0.53 -6.58 -23.34
C ILE A 116 -1.88 -6.68 -24.04
N ASP A 117 -2.85 -5.85 -23.65
CA ASP A 117 -4.16 -5.79 -24.28
C ASP A 117 -4.07 -5.51 -25.79
N GLN A 118 -3.22 -4.55 -26.18
CA GLN A 118 -2.97 -4.23 -27.58
C GLN A 118 -2.37 -5.42 -28.34
N GLN A 119 -1.39 -6.10 -27.73
CA GLN A 119 -0.79 -7.29 -28.32
C GLN A 119 -1.80 -8.43 -28.49
N LEU A 120 -2.65 -8.67 -27.50
CA LEU A 120 -3.67 -9.72 -27.51
C LEU A 120 -4.76 -9.43 -28.56
N ARG A 121 -5.29 -8.20 -28.60
CA ARG A 121 -6.28 -7.78 -29.61
C ARG A 121 -5.71 -7.77 -31.02
N GLY A 122 -4.43 -7.46 -31.17
CA GLY A 122 -3.72 -7.49 -32.45
C GLY A 122 -3.25 -8.87 -32.89
N GLY A 123 -3.58 -9.95 -32.17
CA GLY A 123 -3.16 -11.31 -32.51
C GLY A 123 -1.64 -11.50 -32.56
N GLY A 124 -0.89 -10.76 -31.75
CA GLY A 124 0.58 -10.71 -31.78
C GLY A 124 1.16 -9.55 -32.61
N PHE A 125 0.33 -8.82 -33.35
CA PHE A 125 0.73 -7.62 -34.11
C PHE A 125 0.15 -6.35 -33.45
N PRO A 126 0.76 -5.81 -32.38
CA PRO A 126 0.18 -4.73 -31.59
C PRO A 126 -0.10 -3.46 -32.39
N GLN A 127 0.70 -3.16 -33.42
CA GLN A 127 0.51 -1.97 -34.26
C GLN A 127 -0.70 -2.05 -35.20
N SER A 128 -1.35 -3.22 -35.30
CA SER A 128 -2.57 -3.40 -36.09
C SER A 128 -3.82 -2.82 -35.42
N VAL A 129 -3.77 -2.56 -34.11
CA VAL A 129 -4.89 -2.04 -33.32
C VAL A 129 -4.43 -0.88 -32.42
N PRO A 130 -5.30 0.12 -32.16
CA PRO A 130 -4.95 1.19 -31.23
C PRO A 130 -4.81 0.68 -29.80
N ALA A 131 -3.85 1.25 -29.06
CA ALA A 131 -3.71 1.02 -27.63
C ALA A 131 -4.96 1.52 -26.88
N LYS A 132 -5.40 0.75 -25.88
CA LYS A 132 -6.55 1.15 -25.06
C LYS A 132 -6.18 2.31 -24.15
N ASP A 133 -7.10 3.23 -23.94
CA ASP A 133 -6.89 4.32 -22.99
C ASP A 133 -6.94 3.81 -21.56
N TRP A 134 -5.77 3.62 -20.97
CA TRP A 134 -5.59 3.17 -19.59
C TRP A 134 -5.69 4.32 -18.58
N LYS A 135 -5.71 5.59 -19.02
CA LYS A 135 -5.68 6.75 -18.11
C LYS A 135 -6.91 6.80 -17.21
N LYS A 136 -8.08 6.36 -17.70
CA LYS A 136 -9.31 6.28 -16.90
C LYS A 136 -9.19 5.28 -15.75
N HIS A 137 -8.53 4.15 -15.96
CA HIS A 137 -8.31 3.16 -14.91
C HIS A 137 -7.26 3.65 -13.92
N TYR A 138 -6.18 4.22 -14.43
CA TYR A 138 -5.14 4.83 -13.60
C TYR A 138 -5.68 5.99 -12.74
N SER A 139 -6.57 6.84 -13.25
CA SER A 139 -7.09 7.98 -12.48
C SER A 139 -7.92 7.56 -11.26
N ILE A 140 -8.62 6.42 -11.33
CA ILE A 140 -9.34 5.84 -10.18
C ILE A 140 -8.35 5.42 -9.10
N THR A 141 -7.31 4.69 -9.47
CA THR A 141 -6.26 4.23 -8.54
C THR A 141 -5.44 5.41 -8.00
N GLN A 142 -5.17 6.42 -8.83
CA GLN A 142 -4.54 7.67 -8.39
C GLN A 142 -5.40 8.36 -7.33
N ALA A 143 -6.70 8.52 -7.56
CA ALA A 143 -7.59 9.13 -6.57
C ALA A 143 -7.65 8.33 -5.25
N PHE A 144 -7.54 6.99 -5.32
CA PHE A 144 -7.43 6.14 -4.13
C PHE A 144 -6.13 6.43 -3.36
N ILE A 145 -4.98 6.46 -4.05
CA ILE A 145 -3.68 6.76 -3.46
C ILE A 145 -3.68 8.17 -2.84
N ASP A 146 -4.18 9.17 -3.56
CA ASP A 146 -4.28 10.56 -3.10
C ASP A 146 -5.11 10.66 -1.82
N LYS A 147 -6.29 10.02 -1.80
CA LYS A 147 -7.19 10.00 -0.64
C LYS A 147 -6.52 9.39 0.58
N HIS A 148 -5.85 8.25 0.42
CA HIS A 148 -5.18 7.58 1.53
C HIS A 148 -3.94 8.33 2.00
N HIS A 149 -3.17 8.94 1.09
CA HIS A 149 -2.07 9.82 1.46
C HIS A 149 -2.55 11.00 2.34
N GLN A 150 -3.65 11.66 1.97
CA GLN A 150 -4.22 12.75 2.79
C GLN A 150 -4.71 12.26 4.14
N ALA A 151 -5.30 11.06 4.22
CA ALA A 151 -5.73 10.46 5.48
C ALA A 151 -4.54 10.22 6.42
N GLU A 152 -3.44 9.67 5.92
CA GLU A 152 -2.21 9.46 6.70
C GLU A 152 -1.62 10.78 7.20
N LEU A 153 -1.53 11.79 6.33
CA LEU A 153 -1.08 13.12 6.72
C LEU A 153 -1.97 13.78 7.78
N ALA A 154 -3.28 13.51 7.76
CA ALA A 154 -4.21 14.00 8.78
C ALA A 154 -4.00 13.28 10.11
N MET A 155 -3.77 11.97 10.09
CA MET A 155 -3.50 11.18 11.29
C MET A 155 -2.18 11.59 11.96
N LEU A 156 -1.14 11.94 11.20
CA LEU A 156 0.11 12.49 11.75
C LEU A 156 -0.05 13.83 12.48
N LYS A 157 -1.08 14.61 12.14
CA LYS A 157 -1.38 15.90 12.80
C LYS A 157 -2.11 15.72 14.13
N GLU A 158 -2.65 14.54 14.44
CA GLU A 158 -3.31 14.31 15.72
C GLU A 158 -2.27 13.93 16.79
N PRO A 159 -2.16 14.68 17.91
CA PRO A 159 -1.35 14.28 19.04
C PRO A 159 -1.83 12.95 19.64
N ASN A 160 -0.89 12.29 20.32
CA ASN A 160 -0.81 10.86 20.56
C ASN A 160 -2.08 10.30 21.24
N ARG A 161 -2.54 9.09 20.89
CA ARG A 161 -3.67 8.42 21.58
C ARG A 161 -3.41 8.25 23.08
N MET A 162 -2.13 8.14 23.47
CA MET A 162 -1.66 8.17 24.85
C MET A 162 -1.71 9.55 25.50
N GLU A 163 -1.47 10.65 24.77
CA GLU A 163 -1.72 12.02 25.27
C GLU A 163 -3.22 12.29 25.39
N ARG A 164 -4.03 11.76 24.48
CA ARG A 164 -5.50 11.78 24.57
C ARG A 164 -6.02 10.92 25.73
N TRP A 165 -5.41 9.77 26.00
CA TRP A 165 -5.75 8.90 27.14
C TRP A 165 -5.28 9.51 28.47
N TYR A 166 -4.05 10.05 28.54
CA TYR A 166 -3.53 10.80 29.69
C TYR A 166 -4.36 12.05 29.97
N GLY A 167 -4.76 12.79 28.92
CA GLY A 167 -5.64 13.95 29.04
C GLY A 167 -7.05 13.59 29.52
N ARG A 168 -7.59 12.43 29.09
CA ARG A 168 -8.92 11.92 29.45
C ARG A 168 -8.95 11.24 30.83
N ASN A 169 -7.83 10.68 31.28
CA ASN A 169 -7.70 9.91 32.52
C ASN A 169 -6.66 10.48 33.48
N LYS A 170 -6.54 11.82 33.57
CA LYS A 170 -5.54 12.49 34.44
C LYS A 170 -5.56 11.99 35.89
N GLY A 171 -6.74 11.73 36.47
CA GLY A 171 -6.88 11.25 37.85
C GLY A 171 -6.33 9.82 38.07
N LEU A 172 -6.54 8.91 37.11
CA LEU A 172 -6.03 7.54 37.17
C LEU A 172 -4.52 7.47 36.92
N ALA A 173 -4.00 8.31 36.03
CA ALA A 173 -2.57 8.41 35.77
C ALA A 173 -1.79 8.93 37.00
N TRP A 174 -2.36 9.88 37.75
CA TRP A 174 -1.80 10.35 39.02
C TRP A 174 -1.80 9.26 40.11
N ALA A 175 -2.89 8.50 40.23
CA ALA A 175 -2.99 7.39 41.19
C ALA A 175 -1.98 6.26 40.92
N LEU A 176 -1.74 5.93 39.65
CA LEU A 176 -0.73 4.94 39.25
C LEU A 176 0.71 5.44 39.46
N GLY A 177 0.95 6.74 39.31
CA GLY A 177 2.27 7.36 39.58
C GLY A 177 2.68 7.35 41.06
N ILE A 178 1.71 7.43 41.98
CA ILE A 178 1.95 7.39 43.44
C ILE A 178 2.26 5.97 43.93
N LEU A 179 1.57 4.96 43.40
CA LEU A 179 1.82 3.57 43.78
C LEU A 179 3.20 3.06 43.33
N GLY A 180 3.72 3.57 42.20
CA GLY A 180 5.01 3.15 41.66
C GLY A 180 6.24 3.75 42.37
N THR A 181 6.10 4.85 43.10
CA THR A 181 7.24 5.57 43.68
C THR A 181 7.28 5.56 45.21
N ALA A 182 6.14 5.42 45.90
CA ALA A 182 6.09 5.47 47.36
C ALA A 182 6.29 4.10 48.07
N GLY A 183 6.26 2.98 47.35
CA GLY A 183 6.14 1.65 47.97
C GLY A 183 7.41 0.97 48.49
N VAL A 184 8.62 1.35 48.06
CA VAL A 184 9.82 0.52 48.31
C VAL A 184 10.92 1.22 49.13
N GLY A 185 10.98 2.55 49.17
CA GLY A 185 12.11 3.26 49.80
C GLY A 185 11.91 3.74 51.25
N GLY A 186 10.67 3.94 51.71
CA GLY A 186 10.39 4.76 52.90
C GLY A 186 10.10 4.00 54.21
N LEU A 187 9.79 2.71 54.16
CA LEU A 187 9.20 1.99 55.30
C LEU A 187 10.19 1.36 56.29
N ILE A 188 11.51 1.46 56.07
CA ILE A 188 12.51 0.84 56.96
C ILE A 188 13.25 1.84 57.87
N LYS A 189 13.19 3.15 57.62
CA LYS A 189 13.96 4.14 58.41
C LYS A 189 13.22 4.83 59.56
N LEU A 190 11.96 4.50 59.82
CA LEU A 190 11.16 5.12 60.90
C LEU A 190 10.76 4.14 62.03
N LEU A 191 11.24 2.90 62.01
CA LEU A 191 10.96 1.88 63.04
C LEU A 191 12.07 1.72 64.10
N VAL A 192 13.10 2.56 64.10
CA VAL A 192 14.13 2.55 65.16
C VAL A 192 14.54 4.00 65.47
N GLY A 193 14.02 4.56 66.58
CA GLY A 193 14.58 5.77 67.17
C GLY A 193 13.57 6.74 67.80
N SER A 194 12.82 6.30 68.80
CA SER A 194 12.36 7.14 69.92
C SER A 194 12.62 6.40 71.21
#